data_AF-A0A8I6WQX6-F1
#
_entry.id   AF-A0A8I6WQX6-F1
#
_cell.length_a   1.000
_cell.length_b   1.000
_cell.length_c   1.000
_cell.angle_alpha   90.00
_cell.angle_beta   90.00
_cell.angle_gamma   90.00
#
_symmetry.space_group_name_H-M   'P 1'
#
loop_
_entity.id
_entity.type
_entity.pdbx_description
1 polymer ?
#
loop_
_entity_poly.entity_id
_entity_poly.type
_entity_poly.pdbx_seq_one_letter_code
_entity_poly.pdbx_strand_id
1 'polypeptide(L)'
;MAPSASDVLRLDGNGNPRTLRLFASLVEAESRRFASSAASQSAENDLVRAFRGGATPTIPIVEFLERLQRCNYLFDGAVYVLAAAYLALFMRSPAALEAGIVVEPATAHRLVSVAVLIGAKFVSPRYFERRVESFQICSGQSIRSSEMCPLELLFLRALNYRLFIADEEFQRFFRILERRPAPARSSLACGATKRKAQDEEEPRRVRACQLAARYGISGLFNRS
;
A
#
# COMPACT_ATOMS: atom_id res chain seq x y z
N MET A 1 -8.70 25.02 13.18
CA MET A 1 -7.30 24.68 13.51
C MET A 1 -6.86 23.56 12.59
N ALA A 2 -5.95 23.84 11.65
CA ALA A 2 -5.32 22.78 10.85
C ALA A 2 -4.37 21.99 11.77
N PRO A 3 -4.34 20.65 11.72
CA PRO A 3 -3.32 19.89 12.44
C PRO A 3 -1.95 20.34 11.90
N SER A 4 -1.04 20.68 12.81
CA SER A 4 0.33 20.99 12.44
C SER A 4 1.00 19.71 11.92
N ALA A 5 1.93 19.81 10.98
CA ALA A 5 2.70 18.67 10.44
C ALA A 5 3.41 17.83 11.54
N SER A 6 3.50 18.34 12.77
CA SER A 6 4.00 17.62 13.94
C SER A 6 3.05 16.50 14.41
N ASP A 7 1.73 16.62 14.24
CA ASP A 7 0.75 15.73 14.89
C ASP A 7 0.56 14.37 14.18
N VAL A 8 1.11 14.23 12.98
CA VAL A 8 0.99 12.99 12.18
C VAL A 8 2.23 12.10 12.31
N LEU A 9 3.40 12.70 12.55
CA LEU A 9 4.59 11.95 12.99
C LEU A 9 4.54 11.60 14.49
N ARG A 10 3.64 12.23 15.25
CA ARG A 10 3.45 11.94 16.67
C ARG A 10 3.01 10.49 16.89
N LEU A 11 3.59 9.91 17.94
CA LEU A 11 3.16 8.64 18.48
C LEU A 11 1.78 8.79 19.13
N ASP A 12 0.94 7.79 18.96
CA ASP A 12 -0.31 7.68 19.69
C ASP A 12 -0.09 7.19 21.14
N GLY A 13 -1.18 7.02 21.89
CA GLY A 13 -1.13 6.52 23.28
C GLY A 13 -0.52 5.11 23.42
N ASN A 14 -0.33 4.39 22.31
CA ASN A 14 0.28 3.06 22.28
C ASN A 14 1.74 3.09 21.77
N GLY A 15 2.30 4.29 21.56
CA GLY A 15 3.67 4.45 21.03
C GLY A 15 3.79 4.19 19.53
N ASN A 16 2.69 4.15 18.77
CA ASN A 16 2.71 3.93 17.32
C ASN A 16 2.58 5.26 16.55
N PRO A 17 3.35 5.49 15.48
CA PRO A 17 3.21 6.71 14.70
C PRO A 17 1.85 6.74 14.00
N ARG A 18 1.15 7.88 14.02
CA ARG A 18 -0.17 8.01 13.41
C ARG A 18 -0.17 7.72 11.91
N THR A 19 0.93 8.00 11.21
CA THR A 19 1.14 7.63 9.79
C THR A 19 0.96 6.13 9.52
N LEU A 20 1.30 5.25 10.47
CA LEU A 20 1.08 3.81 10.37
C LEU A 20 -0.39 3.49 10.14
N ARG A 21 -1.26 3.98 11.01
CA ARG A 21 -2.71 3.72 10.94
C ARG A 21 -3.34 4.34 9.71
N LEU A 22 -2.89 5.54 9.33
CA LEU A 22 -3.36 6.21 8.12
C LEU A 22 -3.01 5.41 6.87
N PHE A 23 -1.75 4.97 6.76
CA PHE A 23 -1.30 4.11 5.67
C PHE A 23 -2.05 2.79 5.64
N ALA A 24 -2.18 2.10 6.77
CA ALA A 24 -2.96 0.86 6.87
C ALA A 24 -4.40 1.04 6.39
N SER A 25 -5.07 2.10 6.86
CA SER A 25 -6.47 2.38 6.49
C SER A 25 -6.65 2.63 4.99
N LEU A 26 -5.69 3.29 4.35
CA LEU A 26 -5.68 3.53 2.91
C LEU A 26 -5.56 2.21 2.15
N VAL A 27 -4.60 1.35 2.53
CA VAL A 27 -4.39 0.07 1.88
C VAL A 27 -5.59 -0.87 2.09
N GLU A 28 -6.17 -0.92 3.29
CA GLU A 28 -7.37 -1.72 3.56
C GLU A 28 -8.59 -1.22 2.79
N ALA A 29 -8.75 0.10 2.64
CA ALA A 29 -9.82 0.67 1.83
C ALA A 29 -9.70 0.27 0.35
N GLU A 30 -8.49 0.29 -0.22
CA GLU A 30 -8.27 -0.16 -1.59
C GLU A 30 -8.41 -1.68 -1.72
N SER A 31 -7.84 -2.46 -0.79
CA SER A 31 -7.94 -3.92 -0.74
C SER A 31 -9.40 -4.40 -0.78
N ARG A 32 -10.29 -3.77 0.01
CA ARG A 32 -11.72 -4.08 0.00
C ARG A 32 -12.41 -3.80 -1.34
N ARG A 33 -11.96 -2.80 -2.11
CA ARG A 33 -12.56 -2.47 -3.42
C ARG A 33 -12.26 -3.53 -4.47
N PHE A 34 -11.07 -4.12 -4.40
CA PHE A 34 -10.64 -5.15 -5.35
C PHE A 34 -10.94 -6.57 -4.88
N ALA A 35 -11.43 -6.77 -3.65
CA ALA A 35 -11.74 -8.09 -3.09
C ALA A 35 -12.70 -8.92 -3.96
N SER A 36 -13.73 -8.30 -4.55
CA SER A 36 -14.70 -9.00 -5.40
C SER A 36 -14.16 -9.34 -6.79
N SER A 37 -13.26 -8.52 -7.34
CA SER A 37 -12.60 -8.80 -8.63
C SER A 37 -11.45 -9.79 -8.52
N ALA A 38 -10.80 -9.85 -7.36
CA ALA A 38 -9.67 -10.71 -7.06
C ALA A 38 -10.01 -12.20 -7.16
N ALA A 39 -11.19 -12.58 -6.65
CA ALA A 39 -11.63 -13.97 -6.52
C ALA A 39 -11.79 -14.72 -7.86
N SER A 40 -11.81 -14.00 -8.99
CA SER A 40 -12.05 -14.55 -10.32
C SER A 40 -10.84 -14.49 -11.26
N GLN A 41 -9.69 -14.00 -10.80
CA GLN A 41 -8.53 -13.72 -11.68
C GLN A 41 -7.40 -14.74 -11.51
N SER A 42 -7.05 -15.43 -12.60
CA SER A 42 -5.84 -16.26 -12.69
C SER A 42 -4.58 -15.38 -12.55
N ALA A 43 -3.58 -15.87 -11.81
CA ALA A 43 -2.26 -15.23 -11.73
C ALA A 43 -1.40 -15.70 -12.91
N GLU A 44 -1.63 -15.13 -14.08
CA GLU A 44 -0.93 -15.51 -15.32
C GLU A 44 0.47 -14.91 -15.41
N ASN A 45 0.72 -13.79 -14.74
CA ASN A 45 2.02 -13.13 -14.68
C ASN A 45 2.80 -13.50 -13.40
N ASP A 46 4.10 -13.76 -13.54
CA ASP A 46 4.97 -14.13 -12.42
C ASP A 46 5.06 -13.05 -11.33
N LEU A 47 4.96 -11.77 -11.69
CA LEU A 47 4.95 -10.65 -10.74
C LEU A 47 3.70 -10.70 -9.86
N VAL A 48 2.51 -10.89 -10.46
CA VAL A 48 1.25 -11.06 -9.71
C VAL A 48 1.33 -12.30 -8.82
N ARG A 49 1.85 -13.42 -9.36
CA ARG A 49 1.97 -14.68 -8.62
C ARG A 49 2.88 -14.52 -7.41
N ALA A 50 4.00 -13.80 -7.55
CA ALA A 50 4.91 -13.52 -6.44
C ALA A 50 4.22 -12.70 -5.33
N PHE A 51 3.51 -11.62 -5.68
CA PHE A 51 2.86 -10.76 -4.69
C PHE A 51 1.57 -11.36 -4.10
N ARG A 52 0.85 -12.23 -4.80
CA ARG A 52 -0.22 -13.04 -4.19
C ARG A 52 0.35 -14.11 -3.27
N GLY A 53 1.51 -14.65 -3.63
CA GLY A 53 2.26 -15.65 -2.86
C GLY A 53 1.43 -16.87 -2.48
N GLY A 54 1.81 -17.52 -1.37
CA GLY A 54 1.11 -18.67 -0.81
C GLY A 54 -0.08 -18.28 0.07
N ALA A 55 -0.01 -18.59 1.36
CA ALA A 55 -1.06 -18.21 2.31
C ALA A 55 -1.20 -16.67 2.39
N THR A 56 -2.45 -16.22 2.38
CA THR A 56 -2.81 -14.80 2.61
C THR A 56 -2.93 -14.56 4.12
N PRO A 57 -2.25 -13.55 4.69
CA PRO A 57 -2.41 -13.24 6.10
C PRO A 57 -3.87 -12.87 6.42
N THR A 58 -4.43 -13.49 7.46
CA THR A 58 -5.82 -13.27 7.89
C THR A 58 -5.99 -12.06 8.80
N ILE A 59 -4.90 -11.56 9.37
CA ILE A 59 -4.89 -10.39 10.24
C ILE A 59 -5.09 -9.10 9.44
N PRO A 60 -5.77 -8.08 9.99
CA PRO A 60 -5.85 -6.75 9.37
C PRO A 60 -4.46 -6.14 9.13
N ILE A 61 -4.35 -5.27 8.13
CA ILE A 61 -3.08 -4.61 7.79
C ILE A 61 -2.65 -3.68 8.92
N VAL A 62 -3.61 -3.00 9.56
CA VAL A 62 -3.32 -2.15 10.73
C VAL A 62 -2.70 -2.97 11.86
N GLU A 63 -3.27 -4.12 12.19
CA GLU A 63 -2.75 -4.99 13.25
C GLU A 63 -1.37 -5.55 12.89
N PHE A 64 -1.19 -5.97 11.64
CA PHE A 64 0.09 -6.43 11.12
C PHE A 64 1.19 -5.37 11.26
N LEU A 65 0.91 -4.12 10.86
CA LEU A 65 1.86 -3.02 10.96
C LEU A 65 2.13 -2.63 12.42
N GLU A 66 1.12 -2.63 13.29
CA GLU A 66 1.33 -2.37 14.73
C GLU A 66 2.20 -3.46 15.38
N ARG A 67 2.06 -4.73 14.98
CA ARG A 67 2.98 -5.81 15.41
C ARG A 67 4.40 -5.56 14.91
N LEU A 68 4.55 -5.17 13.65
CA LEU A 68 5.86 -4.81 13.08
C LEU A 68 6.51 -3.65 13.81
N GLN A 69 5.75 -2.59 14.14
CA GLN A 69 6.24 -1.45 14.93
C GLN A 69 6.75 -1.89 16.30
N ARG A 70 6.01 -2.77 16.99
CA ARG A 70 6.42 -3.33 18.29
C ARG A 70 7.68 -4.18 18.20
N CYS A 71 7.84 -4.98 17.15
CA CYS A 71 9.09 -5.73 16.94
C CYS A 71 10.26 -4.82 16.53
N ASN A 72 9.96 -3.68 15.91
CA ASN A 72 10.92 -2.79 15.28
C ASN A 72 10.73 -1.36 15.75
N TYR A 73 10.91 -1.10 17.06
CA TYR A 73 10.75 0.17 17.79
C TYR A 73 11.44 1.43 17.18
N LEU A 74 12.03 1.32 16.00
CA LEU A 74 12.87 2.30 15.32
C LEU A 74 12.27 2.79 13.99
N PHE A 75 11.07 2.35 13.61
CA PHE A 75 10.38 2.93 12.46
C PHE A 75 9.81 4.29 12.86
N ASP A 76 10.46 5.34 12.39
CA ASP A 76 9.93 6.71 12.42
C ASP A 76 8.67 6.81 11.53
N GLY A 77 7.79 7.75 11.84
CA GLY A 77 6.57 8.00 11.08
C GLY A 77 6.82 8.24 9.59
N ALA A 78 7.99 8.79 9.23
CA ALA A 78 8.43 8.99 7.84
C ALA A 78 8.57 7.69 7.04
N VAL A 79 8.85 6.54 7.69
CA VAL A 79 8.89 5.23 7.02
C VAL A 79 7.56 4.91 6.34
N TYR A 80 6.44 5.19 7.01
CA TYR A 80 5.11 4.92 6.48
C TYR A 80 4.69 5.91 5.39
N VAL A 81 5.24 7.14 5.41
CA VAL A 81 5.05 8.11 4.33
C VAL A 81 5.76 7.65 3.07
N LEU A 82 7.03 7.23 3.19
CA LEU A 82 7.77 6.66 2.07
C LEU A 82 7.16 5.35 1.58
N ALA A 83 6.68 4.48 2.47
CA ALA A 83 5.97 3.27 2.08
C ALA A 83 4.74 3.59 1.22
N ALA A 84 3.95 4.61 1.61
CA ALA A 84 2.82 5.07 0.81
C ALA A 84 3.27 5.61 -0.56
N ALA A 85 4.35 6.38 -0.60
CA ALA A 85 4.93 6.90 -1.85
C ALA A 85 5.40 5.78 -2.77
N TYR A 86 6.21 4.86 -2.26
CA TYR A 86 6.75 3.74 -3.03
C TYR A 86 5.67 2.78 -3.50
N LEU A 87 4.66 2.51 -2.68
CA LEU A 87 3.51 1.73 -3.11
C LEU A 87 2.77 2.44 -4.25
N ALA A 88 2.50 3.74 -4.12
CA ALA A 88 1.83 4.50 -5.17
C ALA A 88 2.63 4.54 -6.48
N LEU A 89 3.96 4.68 -6.41
CA LEU A 89 4.84 4.63 -7.58
C LEU A 89 4.84 3.23 -8.21
N PHE A 90 4.91 2.17 -7.38
CA PHE A 90 4.91 0.80 -7.86
C PHE A 90 3.61 0.49 -8.60
N MET A 91 2.46 0.85 -8.05
CA MET A 91 1.15 0.66 -8.68
C MET A 91 0.98 1.42 -10.00
N ARG A 92 1.81 2.43 -10.27
CA ARG A 92 1.83 3.21 -11.51
C ARG A 92 2.92 2.78 -12.48
N SER A 93 3.81 1.87 -12.07
CA SER A 93 4.87 1.40 -12.93
C SER A 93 4.30 0.63 -14.12
N PRO A 94 4.93 0.72 -15.31
CA PRO A 94 4.52 -0.07 -16.47
C PRO A 94 4.45 -1.57 -16.13
N ALA A 95 5.43 -2.09 -15.39
CA ALA A 95 5.48 -3.49 -14.98
C ALA A 95 4.26 -3.91 -14.14
N ALA A 96 3.85 -3.11 -13.15
CA ALA A 96 2.68 -3.44 -12.34
C ALA A 96 1.37 -3.31 -13.13
N LEU A 97 1.27 -2.31 -14.02
CA LEU A 97 0.09 -2.10 -14.87
C LEU A 97 -0.08 -3.21 -15.90
N GLU A 98 1.00 -3.62 -16.57
CA GLU A 98 1.01 -4.72 -17.55
C GLU A 98 0.73 -6.06 -16.88
N ALA A 99 1.31 -6.29 -15.70
CA ALA A 99 1.03 -7.49 -14.92
C ALA A 99 -0.40 -7.49 -14.34
N GLY A 100 -1.08 -6.35 -14.30
CA GLY A 100 -2.43 -6.23 -13.72
C GLY A 100 -2.43 -6.33 -12.19
N ILE A 101 -1.36 -5.90 -11.53
CA ILE A 101 -1.29 -5.91 -10.06
C ILE A 101 -2.27 -4.88 -9.50
N VAL A 102 -3.03 -5.31 -8.51
CA VAL A 102 -3.92 -4.49 -7.70
C VAL A 102 -3.60 -4.68 -6.22
N VAL A 103 -3.94 -3.70 -5.40
CA VAL A 103 -3.94 -3.84 -3.95
C VAL A 103 -5.24 -4.58 -3.58
N GLU A 104 -5.15 -5.89 -3.38
CA GLU A 104 -6.26 -6.78 -3.04
C GLU A 104 -5.89 -7.62 -1.81
N PRO A 105 -6.81 -8.36 -1.19
CA PRO A 105 -6.53 -9.08 0.05
C PRO A 105 -5.31 -10.02 -0.05
N ALA A 106 -5.13 -10.69 -1.20
CA ALA A 106 -4.03 -11.63 -1.42
C ALA A 106 -2.66 -10.95 -1.62
N THR A 107 -2.62 -9.71 -2.13
CA THR A 107 -1.37 -9.00 -2.45
C THR A 107 -0.99 -7.96 -1.40
N ALA A 108 -1.97 -7.43 -0.66
CA ALA A 108 -1.82 -6.21 0.13
C ALA A 108 -0.71 -6.33 1.19
N HIS A 109 -0.69 -7.41 1.97
CA HIS A 109 0.34 -7.55 3.02
C HIS A 109 1.75 -7.68 2.45
N ARG A 110 1.95 -8.37 1.32
CA ARG A 110 3.27 -8.48 0.68
C ARG A 110 3.72 -7.16 0.09
N LEU A 111 2.82 -6.46 -0.63
CA LEU A 111 3.09 -5.12 -1.16
C LEU A 111 3.45 -4.13 -0.06
N VAL A 112 2.67 -4.10 1.02
CA VAL A 112 2.94 -3.26 2.20
C VAL A 112 4.25 -3.64 2.87
N SER A 113 4.52 -4.94 3.03
CA SER A 113 5.76 -5.41 3.65
C SER A 113 6.99 -4.89 2.92
N VAL A 114 7.01 -5.02 1.59
CA VAL A 114 8.13 -4.53 0.77
C VAL A 114 8.21 -3.01 0.78
N ALA A 115 7.09 -2.30 0.67
CA ALA A 115 7.09 -0.83 0.70
C ALA A 115 7.64 -0.28 2.03
N VAL A 116 7.24 -0.87 3.16
CA VAL A 116 7.76 -0.54 4.49
C VAL A 116 9.24 -0.93 4.62
N LEU A 117 9.63 -2.09 4.09
CA LEU A 117 11.01 -2.55 4.08
C LEU A 117 11.94 -1.53 3.40
N ILE A 118 11.55 -1.07 2.20
CA ILE A 118 12.29 -0.09 1.42
C ILE A 118 12.31 1.26 2.15
N GLY A 119 11.15 1.76 2.62
CA GLY A 119 11.08 3.02 3.37
C GLY A 119 11.98 3.02 4.62
N ALA A 120 12.05 1.89 5.32
CA ALA A 120 12.90 1.74 6.50
C ALA A 120 14.40 1.72 6.16
N LYS A 121 14.81 1.22 4.98
CA LYS A 121 16.22 1.24 4.54
C LYS A 121 16.75 2.67 4.33
N PHE A 122 15.90 3.61 3.92
CA PHE A 122 16.31 5.00 3.67
C PHE A 122 16.26 5.90 4.91
N VAL A 123 15.31 5.66 5.82
CA VAL A 123 15.04 6.59 6.93
C VAL A 123 15.68 6.14 8.24
N SER A 124 15.91 4.85 8.44
CA SER A 124 16.40 4.33 9.72
C SER A 124 17.86 3.87 9.60
N PRO A 125 18.84 4.63 10.16
CA PRO A 125 20.25 4.24 10.22
C PRO A 125 20.50 2.89 10.92
N ARG A 126 19.52 2.42 11.71
CA ARG A 126 19.57 1.16 12.47
C ARG A 126 18.94 -0.03 11.73
N TYR A 127 18.80 0.05 10.40
CA TYR A 127 18.30 -1.08 9.61
C TYR A 127 19.35 -2.20 9.60
N PHE A 128 19.14 -3.22 10.45
CA PHE A 128 20.00 -4.40 10.58
C PHE A 128 19.31 -5.64 10.00
N GLU A 129 20.10 -6.59 9.52
CA GLU A 129 19.75 -7.85 8.82
C GLU A 129 18.64 -8.71 9.47
N ARG A 130 18.34 -8.51 10.77
CA ARG A 130 17.34 -9.28 11.55
C ARG A 130 15.87 -8.84 11.37
N ARG A 131 15.60 -7.83 10.54
CA ARG A 131 14.24 -7.24 10.40
C ARG A 131 13.32 -8.04 9.49
N VAL A 132 13.88 -8.84 8.58
CA VAL A 132 13.11 -9.66 7.64
C VAL A 132 12.28 -10.71 8.38
N GLU A 133 12.83 -11.32 9.44
CA GLU A 133 12.13 -12.31 10.28
C GLU A 133 10.89 -11.74 10.98
N SER A 134 10.89 -10.44 11.28
CA SER A 134 9.72 -9.78 11.90
C SER A 134 8.50 -9.84 10.98
N PHE A 135 8.65 -9.76 9.66
CA PHE A 135 7.53 -9.86 8.72
C PHE A 135 6.90 -11.25 8.75
N GLN A 136 7.70 -12.30 8.92
CA GLN A 136 7.21 -13.66 9.07
C GLN A 136 6.47 -13.87 10.38
N ILE A 137 7.03 -13.43 11.50
CA ILE A 137 6.39 -13.55 12.81
C ILE A 137 5.09 -12.74 12.84
N CYS A 138 5.13 -11.49 12.38
CA CYS A 138 4.00 -10.57 12.43
C CYS A 138 2.87 -10.97 11.49
N SER A 139 3.17 -11.62 10.35
CA SER A 139 2.14 -12.12 9.41
C SER A 139 1.56 -13.47 9.81
N GLY A 140 1.97 -14.05 10.94
CA GLY A 140 1.55 -15.39 11.35
C GLY A 140 2.06 -16.47 10.42
N GLN A 141 3.32 -16.36 9.97
CA GLN A 141 4.00 -17.28 9.05
C GLN A 141 3.48 -17.29 7.61
N SER A 142 2.53 -16.40 7.28
CA SER A 142 1.96 -16.32 5.93
C SER A 142 2.91 -15.68 4.92
N ILE A 143 3.76 -14.74 5.38
CA ILE A 143 4.86 -14.18 4.60
C ILE A 143 6.15 -14.83 5.06
N ARG A 144 6.90 -15.51 4.18
CA ARG A 144 8.16 -16.16 4.58
C ARG A 144 9.32 -15.15 4.55
N SER A 145 10.27 -15.29 5.47
CA SER A 145 11.48 -14.47 5.45
C SER A 145 12.27 -14.65 4.16
N SER A 146 12.28 -15.88 3.63
CA SER A 146 12.96 -16.22 2.38
C SER A 146 12.33 -15.60 1.12
N GLU A 147 11.04 -15.23 1.15
CA GLU A 147 10.41 -14.57 -0.01
C GLU A 147 10.58 -13.04 -0.01
N MET A 148 10.94 -12.43 1.12
CA MET A 148 11.05 -10.97 1.23
C MET A 148 12.12 -10.37 0.32
N CYS A 149 13.30 -11.00 0.21
CA CYS A 149 14.38 -10.50 -0.64
C CYS A 149 14.02 -10.58 -2.15
N PRO A 150 13.51 -11.72 -2.68
CA PRO A 150 12.97 -11.78 -4.03
C PRO A 150 11.86 -10.74 -4.31
N LEU A 151 10.91 -10.57 -3.38
CA LEU A 151 9.82 -9.60 -3.52
C LEU A 151 10.34 -8.16 -3.55
N GLU A 152 11.33 -7.85 -2.71
CA GLU A 152 12.01 -6.55 -2.74
C GLU A 152 12.65 -6.30 -4.11
N LEU A 153 13.39 -7.27 -4.64
CA LEU A 153 14.06 -7.12 -5.93
C LEU A 153 13.06 -6.89 -7.07
N LEU A 154 11.93 -7.61 -7.08
CA LEU A 154 10.85 -7.41 -8.05
C LEU A 154 10.25 -6.01 -7.96
N PHE A 155 10.01 -5.53 -6.74
CA PHE A 155 9.49 -4.18 -6.49
C PHE A 155 10.45 -3.10 -6.98
N LEU A 156 11.74 -3.25 -6.68
CA LEU A 156 12.80 -2.32 -7.10
C LEU A 156 12.96 -2.29 -8.63
N ARG A 157 12.90 -3.46 -9.28
CA ARG A 157 12.93 -3.58 -10.75
C ARG A 157 11.73 -2.90 -11.39
N ALA A 158 10.52 -3.08 -10.85
CA ALA A 158 9.33 -2.41 -11.35
C ALA A 158 9.46 -0.87 -11.26
N LEU A 159 10.17 -0.36 -10.25
CA LEU A 159 10.50 1.07 -10.13
C LEU A 159 11.71 1.52 -10.94
N ASN A 160 12.38 0.63 -11.69
CA ASN A 160 13.66 0.90 -12.34
C ASN A 160 14.70 1.50 -11.37
N TYR A 161 14.66 1.08 -10.10
CA TYR A 161 15.49 1.60 -9.01
C TYR A 161 15.39 3.13 -8.78
N ARG A 162 14.36 3.79 -9.32
CA ARG A 162 14.09 5.22 -9.14
C ARG A 162 13.32 5.44 -7.83
N LEU A 163 14.06 5.53 -6.73
CA LEU A 163 13.52 5.64 -5.36
C LEU A 163 13.67 7.03 -4.75
N PHE A 164 14.30 7.96 -5.46
CA PHE A 164 14.45 9.32 -4.98
C PHE A 164 13.09 10.00 -4.90
N ILE A 165 12.71 10.39 -3.69
CA ILE A 165 11.51 11.19 -3.41
C ILE A 165 12.00 12.56 -2.97
N ALA A 166 11.70 13.58 -3.77
CA ALA A 166 12.03 14.97 -3.41
C ALA A 166 11.20 15.42 -2.20
N ASP A 167 11.67 16.44 -1.47
CA ASP A 167 11.01 16.94 -0.27
C ASP A 167 9.58 17.39 -0.55
N GLU A 168 9.33 18.05 -1.68
CA GLU A 168 7.98 18.49 -2.07
C GLU A 168 7.03 17.30 -2.27
N GLU A 169 7.54 16.21 -2.82
CA GLU A 169 6.78 14.99 -3.06
C GLU A 169 6.55 14.21 -1.76
N PHE A 170 7.56 14.14 -0.89
CA PHE A 170 7.39 13.61 0.46
C PHE A 170 6.30 14.37 1.22
N GLN A 171 6.35 15.70 1.23
CA GLN A 171 5.34 16.55 1.88
C GLN A 171 3.95 16.40 1.25
N ARG A 172 3.86 16.06 -0.03
CA ARG A 172 2.60 15.74 -0.69
C ARG A 172 2.02 14.42 -0.16
N PHE A 173 2.81 13.35 -0.12
CA PHE A 173 2.36 12.06 0.41
C PHE A 173 2.01 12.15 1.90
N PHE A 174 2.79 12.91 2.65
CA PHE A 174 2.50 13.25 4.03
C PHE A 174 1.09 13.86 4.16
N ARG A 175 0.80 14.95 3.43
CA ARG A 175 -0.54 15.59 3.42
C ARG A 175 -1.67 14.68 2.93
N ILE A 176 -1.40 13.76 2.01
CA ILE A 176 -2.38 12.77 1.56
C ILE A 176 -2.75 11.84 2.73
N LEU A 177 -1.76 11.35 3.49
CA LEU A 177 -2.02 10.53 4.67
C LEU A 177 -2.73 11.33 5.77
N GLU A 178 -2.39 12.60 5.98
CA GLU A 178 -3.09 13.47 6.96
C GLU A 178 -4.58 13.62 6.65
N ARG A 179 -4.94 13.67 5.35
CA ARG A 179 -6.32 13.70 4.89
C ARG A 179 -6.94 12.31 5.03
N ARG A 180 -7.42 12.04 6.25
CA ARG A 180 -8.21 10.85 6.63
C ARG A 180 -9.10 10.37 5.47
N PRO A 181 -9.15 9.06 5.15
CA PRO A 181 -10.22 8.55 4.30
C PRO A 181 -11.54 8.93 4.96
N ALA A 182 -12.36 9.76 4.30
CA ALA A 182 -13.69 10.05 4.81
C ALA A 182 -14.39 8.70 5.06
N PRO A 183 -14.98 8.46 6.24
CA PRO A 183 -15.77 7.26 6.45
C PRO A 183 -16.79 7.20 5.32
N ALA A 184 -16.86 6.07 4.63
CA ALA A 184 -17.86 5.85 3.60
C ALA A 184 -19.21 6.19 4.23
N ARG A 185 -19.82 7.29 3.80
CA ARG A 185 -21.20 7.60 4.17
C ARG A 185 -22.01 6.40 3.70
N SER A 186 -22.60 5.67 4.63
CA SER A 186 -23.65 4.71 4.34
C SER A 186 -24.79 5.48 3.71
N SER A 187 -24.80 5.56 2.37
CA SER A 187 -25.98 5.95 1.62
C SER A 187 -26.99 4.81 1.73
N LEU A 188 -27.70 4.79 2.86
CA LEU A 188 -29.04 4.25 2.93
C LEU A 188 -29.92 5.17 2.07
N ALA A 189 -30.06 4.82 0.80
CA ALA A 189 -31.15 5.31 -0.03
C ALA A 189 -31.68 4.12 -0.84
N CYS A 190 -32.89 3.75 -0.49
CA CYS A 190 -33.73 2.73 -1.09
C CYS A 190 -34.03 3.08 -2.57
N GLY A 191 -34.11 2.08 -3.44
CA GLY A 191 -34.54 2.28 -4.83
C GLY A 191 -34.21 1.09 -5.72
N ALA A 192 -35.00 0.02 -5.61
CA ALA A 192 -34.94 -1.09 -6.55
C ALA A 192 -35.37 -0.64 -7.96
N THR A 193 -34.58 -0.92 -8.99
CA THR A 193 -35.12 -1.27 -10.31
C THR A 193 -34.15 -2.18 -11.07
N LYS A 194 -34.57 -3.44 -11.27
CA LYS A 194 -33.96 -4.40 -12.21
C LYS A 194 -33.88 -3.77 -13.61
N ARG A 195 -32.69 -3.69 -14.22
CA ARG A 195 -32.52 -3.73 -15.69
C ARG A 195 -31.24 -4.48 -16.06
N LYS A 196 -31.32 -5.09 -17.24
CA LYS A 196 -30.54 -6.21 -17.79
C LYS A 196 -29.05 -5.90 -17.98
N ALA A 197 -28.29 -7.01 -17.96
CA ALA A 197 -26.92 -7.10 -18.42
C ALA A 197 -26.76 -6.59 -19.86
N GLN A 198 -25.74 -5.77 -20.06
CA GLN A 198 -25.05 -5.59 -21.33
C GLN A 198 -23.57 -5.42 -21.00
N ASP A 199 -22.76 -6.23 -21.69
CA ASP A 199 -21.31 -6.13 -21.76
C ASP A 199 -20.87 -4.67 -21.90
N GLU A 200 -19.91 -4.24 -21.09
CA GLU A 200 -18.83 -3.37 -21.54
C GLU A 200 -17.53 -3.74 -20.82
N GLU A 201 -16.65 -4.34 -21.61
CA GLU A 201 -15.24 -4.56 -21.31
C GLU A 201 -14.53 -3.20 -21.25
N GLU A 202 -14.71 -2.51 -20.14
CA GLU A 202 -14.11 -1.20 -19.92
C GLU A 202 -12.60 -1.35 -19.63
N PRO A 203 -11.70 -0.64 -20.35
CA PRO A 203 -10.30 -1.00 -20.36
C PRO A 203 -9.65 -0.78 -18.99
N ARG A 204 -8.93 -1.82 -18.53
CA ARG A 204 -8.22 -1.92 -17.23
C ARG A 204 -7.32 -0.72 -16.87
N ARG A 205 -6.91 0.07 -17.87
CA ARG A 205 -6.19 1.36 -17.70
C ARG A 205 -6.99 2.38 -16.87
N VAL A 206 -8.32 2.39 -16.98
CA VAL A 206 -9.20 3.38 -16.33
C VAL A 206 -9.27 3.18 -14.81
N ARG A 207 -9.21 1.93 -14.32
CA ARG A 207 -9.36 1.62 -12.89
C ARG A 207 -8.09 1.85 -12.07
N ALA A 208 -6.90 1.56 -12.61
CA ALA A 208 -5.63 1.98 -12.02
C ALA A 208 -5.50 3.52 -12.01
N CYS A 209 -6.05 4.20 -13.02
CA CYS A 209 -6.14 5.66 -13.07
C CYS A 209 -7.09 6.25 -12.00
N GLN A 210 -8.03 5.50 -11.44
CA GLN A 210 -8.93 6.00 -10.38
C GLN A 210 -8.21 6.20 -9.04
N LEU A 211 -7.13 5.46 -8.78
CA LEU A 211 -6.21 5.73 -7.66
C LEU A 211 -5.55 7.12 -7.83
N ALA A 212 -5.25 7.50 -9.08
CA ALA A 212 -4.69 8.80 -9.40
C ALA A 212 -5.73 9.94 -9.31
N ALA A 213 -6.92 9.70 -9.87
CA ALA A 213 -7.97 10.71 -9.95
C ALA A 213 -8.56 11.07 -8.58
N ARG A 214 -8.67 10.11 -7.66
CA ARG A 214 -9.36 10.29 -6.37
C ARG A 214 -8.50 10.94 -5.28
N TYR A 215 -7.17 10.85 -5.37
CA TYR A 215 -6.22 11.51 -4.45
C TYR A 215 -5.58 12.79 -5.04
N GLY A 216 -6.13 13.34 -6.13
CA GLY A 216 -5.61 14.56 -6.76
C GLY A 216 -4.22 14.38 -7.40
N ILE A 217 -3.95 13.22 -7.98
CA ILE A 217 -2.68 12.85 -8.63
C ILE A 217 -2.76 13.04 -10.17
N SER A 218 -3.90 13.46 -10.72
CA SER A 218 -4.09 13.68 -12.17
C SER A 218 -3.19 14.77 -12.81
N GLY A 219 -2.42 15.52 -12.02
CA GLY A 219 -1.47 16.52 -12.51
C GLY A 219 0.00 16.12 -12.53
N LEU A 220 0.34 14.83 -12.27
CA LEU A 220 1.74 14.42 -12.01
C LEU A 220 2.60 14.09 -13.23
N PHE A 221 2.09 14.23 -14.46
CA PHE A 221 2.80 13.80 -15.69
C PHE A 221 2.80 14.83 -16.82
N ASN A 222 2.57 16.12 -16.53
CA ASN A 222 2.68 17.17 -17.55
C ASN A 222 3.73 18.21 -17.15
N ARG A 223 5.00 17.82 -17.23
CA ARG A 223 6.15 18.66 -17.55
C ARG A 223 7.23 17.74 -18.13
N SER A 224 7.69 18.14 -19.31
CA SER A 224 8.58 17.46 -20.26
C SER A 224 9.89 16.98 -19.68
#